data_AF-A0AAX2LNW0-F1
#
_entry.id   AF-A0AAX2LNW0-F1
#
_cell.length_a   1.000
_cell.length_b   1.000
_cell.length_c   1.000
_cell.angle_alpha   90.00
_cell.angle_beta   90.00
_cell.angle_gamma   90.00
#
_symmetry.space_group_name_H-M   'P 1'
#
loop_
_entity.id
_entity.type
_entity.pdbx_description
1 polymer ?
#
loop_
_entity_poly.entity_id
_entity_poly.type
_entity_poly.pdbx_seq_one_letter_code
_entity_poly.pdbx_strand_id
1 'polypeptide(L)'
;MSSDSSLLIERINKYRDAIEGVEIKNYKKHVATRRMSLIALVGFFISFFAIIINNFYSNNIIFDECLLIKTLGINLITTSFLSMFIVIMMPFFLYFSVFYFYKDKSNNPGVKHKIIFCIFLFFIVLIVIFCASSLFFMAMCTAGVTLFVLYYGSNRYFGYTRSWVRNRAVRFHLEKMMSEYELNILDKAPFMVEIEEQALKKKFYALVEKNIEQQQKDIVGDHFSVGDATLSWIKGLKK
;
A
#
# COMPACT_ATOMS: atom_id res chain seq x y z
N MET A 1 7.58 -41.38 28.92
CA MET A 1 7.91 -40.74 27.63
C MET A 1 7.03 -39.50 27.53
N SER A 2 7.56 -38.29 27.78
CA SER A 2 6.78 -37.03 27.72
C SER A 2 7.52 -35.90 27.00
N SER A 3 8.63 -36.22 26.32
CA SER A 3 9.56 -35.25 25.72
C SER A 3 9.15 -34.83 24.30
N ASP A 4 8.44 -35.66 23.54
CA ASP A 4 8.15 -35.38 22.13
C ASP A 4 6.94 -34.44 21.94
N SER A 5 5.98 -34.50 22.86
CA SER A 5 4.80 -33.63 22.91
C SER A 5 5.18 -32.16 23.08
N SER A 6 6.05 -31.88 24.04
CA SER A 6 6.54 -30.52 24.32
C SER A 6 7.34 -29.97 23.14
N LEU A 7 8.14 -30.81 22.47
CA LEU A 7 8.91 -30.42 21.28
C LEU A 7 8.01 -30.09 20.08
N LEU A 8 6.89 -30.80 19.89
CA LEU A 8 5.93 -30.50 18.82
C LEU A 8 5.24 -29.16 19.04
N ILE A 9 4.74 -28.93 20.25
CA ILE A 9 4.06 -27.67 20.63
C ILE A 9 5.03 -26.49 20.52
N GLU A 10 6.27 -26.64 21.00
CA GLU A 10 7.32 -25.64 20.86
C GLU A 10 7.58 -25.31 19.38
N ARG A 11 7.65 -26.32 18.52
CA ARG A 11 7.85 -26.13 17.07
C ARG A 11 6.68 -25.41 16.42
N ILE A 12 5.44 -25.72 16.80
CA ILE A 12 4.24 -25.03 16.33
C ILE A 12 4.27 -23.55 16.74
N ASN A 13 4.58 -23.27 18.01
CA ASN A 13 4.66 -21.90 18.52
C ASN A 13 5.78 -21.11 17.82
N LYS A 14 6.97 -21.69 17.66
CA LYS A 14 8.07 -21.06 16.93
C LYS A 14 7.69 -20.72 15.48
N TYR A 15 6.98 -21.63 14.82
CA TYR A 15 6.51 -21.40 13.45
C TYR A 15 5.43 -20.31 13.38
N ARG A 16 4.50 -20.29 14.34
CA ARG A 16 3.48 -19.24 14.47
C ARG A 16 4.11 -17.86 14.63
N ASP A 17 5.07 -17.73 15.54
CA ASP A 17 5.73 -16.45 15.83
C ASP A 17 6.55 -15.96 14.61
N ALA A 18 7.19 -16.89 13.89
CA ALA A 18 7.87 -16.59 12.63
C ALA A 18 6.89 -16.07 11.56
N ILE A 19 5.73 -16.71 11.41
CA ILE A 19 4.70 -16.27 10.45
C ILE A 19 4.15 -14.90 10.82
N GLU A 20 3.87 -14.65 12.10
CA GLU A 20 3.37 -13.37 12.58
C GLU A 20 4.35 -12.22 12.27
N GLY A 21 5.65 -12.44 12.49
CA GLY A 21 6.68 -11.47 12.13
C GLY A 21 6.66 -11.11 10.64
N VAL A 22 6.49 -12.11 9.77
CA VAL A 22 6.39 -11.89 8.33
C VAL A 22 5.05 -11.26 7.93
N GLU A 23 3.94 -11.65 8.57
CA GLU A 23 2.61 -11.05 8.39
C GLU A 23 2.65 -9.55 8.65
N ILE A 24 3.16 -9.13 9.81
CA ILE A 24 3.23 -7.72 10.21
C ILE A 24 4.10 -6.93 9.23
N LYS A 25 5.23 -7.49 8.80
CA LYS A 25 6.12 -6.86 7.82
C LYS A 25 5.41 -6.67 6.47
N ASN A 26 4.73 -7.68 5.96
CA ASN A 26 4.03 -7.63 4.70
C ASN A 26 2.79 -6.73 4.77
N TYR A 27 2.08 -6.71 5.89
CA TYR A 27 0.95 -5.80 6.12
C TYR A 27 1.38 -4.33 6.01
N LYS A 28 2.48 -3.95 6.66
CA LYS A 28 3.02 -2.57 6.58
C LYS A 28 3.33 -2.17 5.14
N LYS A 29 4.01 -3.05 4.39
CA LYS A 29 4.36 -2.81 2.99
C LYS A 29 3.14 -2.75 2.08
N HIS A 30 2.18 -3.66 2.27
CA HIS A 30 0.91 -3.69 1.57
C HIS A 30 0.15 -2.37 1.74
N VAL A 31 -0.05 -1.93 2.99
CA VAL A 31 -0.78 -0.69 3.30
C VAL A 31 -0.05 0.52 2.71
N ALA A 32 1.27 0.60 2.86
CA ALA A 32 2.06 1.71 2.34
C ALA A 32 1.94 1.83 0.82
N THR A 33 2.23 0.75 0.09
CA THR A 33 2.15 0.73 -1.38
C THR A 33 0.76 1.01 -1.91
N ARG A 34 -0.30 0.44 -1.30
CA ARG A 34 -1.68 0.77 -1.67
C ARG A 34 -2.03 2.24 -1.45
N ARG A 35 -1.71 2.79 -0.27
CA ARG A 35 -1.98 4.20 0.03
C ARG A 35 -1.24 5.13 -0.91
N MET A 36 0.05 4.87 -1.16
CA MET A 36 0.85 5.67 -2.09
C MET A 36 0.31 5.59 -3.52
N SER A 37 -0.12 4.41 -3.98
CA SER A 37 -0.76 4.27 -5.28
C SER A 37 -2.06 5.08 -5.38
N LEU A 38 -2.89 5.06 -4.34
CA LEU A 38 -4.15 5.80 -4.32
C LEU A 38 -3.91 7.32 -4.27
N ILE A 39 -2.94 7.78 -3.47
CA ILE A 39 -2.54 9.19 -3.43
C ILE A 39 -2.04 9.64 -4.81
N ALA A 40 -1.20 8.85 -5.46
CA ALA A 40 -0.70 9.15 -6.80
C ALA A 40 -1.84 9.21 -7.84
N LEU A 41 -2.80 8.29 -7.76
CA LEU A 41 -3.98 8.27 -8.62
C LEU A 41 -4.87 9.52 -8.42
N VAL A 42 -5.13 9.88 -7.15
CA VAL A 42 -5.91 11.09 -6.82
C VAL A 42 -5.19 12.35 -7.31
N GLY A 43 -3.87 12.44 -7.08
CA GLY A 43 -3.05 13.54 -7.56
C GLY A 43 -3.06 13.65 -9.10
N PHE A 44 -3.04 12.52 -9.81
CA PHE A 44 -3.20 12.47 -11.26
C PHE A 44 -4.55 13.05 -11.68
N PHE A 45 -5.67 12.59 -11.10
CA PHE A 45 -7.00 13.08 -11.49
C PHE A 45 -7.17 14.57 -11.22
N ILE A 46 -6.71 15.05 -10.06
CA ILE A 46 -6.75 16.50 -9.74
C ILE A 46 -5.97 17.31 -10.78
N SER A 47 -4.76 16.87 -11.11
CA SER A 47 -3.91 17.55 -12.10
C SER A 47 -4.54 17.50 -13.50
N PHE A 48 -5.14 16.37 -13.87
CA PHE A 48 -5.80 16.18 -15.14
C PHE A 48 -7.04 17.08 -15.29
N PHE A 49 -7.87 17.17 -14.25
CA PHE A 49 -9.01 18.09 -14.24
C PHE A 49 -8.56 19.56 -14.30
N ALA A 50 -7.48 19.92 -13.61
CA ALA A 50 -6.92 21.27 -13.67
C ALA A 50 -6.47 21.63 -15.09
N ILE A 51 -5.84 20.70 -15.83
CA ILE A 51 -5.48 20.90 -17.25
C ILE A 51 -6.72 21.11 -18.10
N ILE A 52 -7.75 20.27 -17.93
CA ILE A 52 -9.00 20.37 -18.69
C ILE A 52 -9.64 21.74 -18.48
N ILE A 53 -9.78 22.16 -17.21
CA ILE A 53 -10.35 23.46 -16.87
C ILE A 53 -9.51 24.58 -17.48
N ASN A 54 -8.18 24.53 -17.35
CA ASN A 54 -7.29 25.55 -17.92
C ASN A 54 -7.44 25.66 -19.45
N ASN A 55 -7.59 24.53 -20.16
CA ASN A 55 -7.82 24.52 -21.61
C ASN A 55 -9.20 25.07 -22.01
N PHE A 56 -10.24 24.88 -21.19
CA PHE A 56 -11.57 25.44 -21.47
C PHE A 56 -11.63 26.96 -21.30
N TYR A 57 -10.88 27.52 -20.35
CA TYR A 57 -10.87 28.97 -20.07
C TYR A 57 -9.79 29.74 -20.83
N SER A 58 -8.69 29.10 -21.21
CA SER A 58 -7.66 29.69 -22.07
C SER A 58 -7.95 29.33 -23.54
N ASN A 59 -8.64 30.20 -24.26
CA ASN A 59 -8.83 30.09 -25.72
C ASN A 59 -7.51 30.04 -26.54
N ASN A 60 -6.35 30.15 -25.89
CA ASN A 60 -5.06 29.98 -26.52
C ASN A 60 -4.37 28.72 -26.01
N ILE A 61 -4.08 27.85 -26.97
CA ILE A 61 -3.23 26.68 -26.88
C ILE A 61 -1.91 27.08 -26.21
N ILE A 62 -1.64 26.50 -25.03
CA ILE A 62 -0.30 26.32 -24.46
C ILE A 62 0.51 27.64 -24.35
N PHE A 63 0.03 28.63 -23.60
CA PHE A 63 0.89 29.72 -23.15
C PHE A 63 1.11 29.69 -21.64
N ASP A 64 2.37 29.94 -21.28
CA ASP A 64 3.05 29.77 -19.97
C ASP A 64 2.48 30.59 -18.80
N GLU A 65 1.45 31.40 -19.03
CA GLU A 65 0.93 32.31 -18.03
C GLU A 65 -0.18 31.66 -17.21
N CYS A 66 0.06 31.58 -15.89
CA CYS A 66 -0.91 31.11 -14.93
C CYS A 66 -2.22 31.90 -15.02
N LEU A 67 -3.37 31.21 -14.91
CA LEU A 67 -4.71 31.79 -15.01
C LEU A 67 -4.92 32.98 -14.04
N LEU A 68 -4.27 32.95 -12.87
CA LEU A 68 -4.26 34.03 -11.87
C LEU A 68 -3.39 35.23 -12.27
N ILE A 69 -2.27 34.99 -12.96
CA ILE A 69 -1.38 36.05 -13.49
C ILE A 69 -2.14 36.85 -14.55
N LYS A 70 -2.87 36.16 -15.41
CA LYS A 70 -3.70 36.78 -16.46
C LYS A 70 -4.89 37.54 -15.90
N THR A 71 -5.43 37.12 -14.75
CA THR A 71 -6.56 37.80 -14.07
C THR A 71 -6.13 38.91 -13.11
N LEU A 72 -4.90 38.90 -12.57
CA LEU A 72 -4.41 39.92 -11.64
C LEU A 72 -3.38 40.91 -12.23
N GLY A 73 -2.85 40.67 -13.44
CA GLY A 73 -1.94 41.60 -14.13
C GLY A 73 -0.60 41.82 -13.42
N ILE A 74 -0.05 40.78 -12.77
CA ILE A 74 1.17 40.87 -11.95
C ILE A 74 2.41 40.44 -12.73
N ASN A 75 3.50 41.21 -12.64
CA ASN A 75 4.76 41.08 -13.39
C ASN A 75 5.49 39.72 -13.30
N LEU A 76 6.26 39.41 -14.36
CA LEU A 76 6.94 38.14 -14.65
C LEU A 76 7.99 37.62 -13.64
N ILE A 77 8.47 38.43 -12.69
CA ILE A 77 9.58 38.06 -11.79
C ILE A 77 9.08 37.44 -10.49
N THR A 78 7.92 37.89 -9.99
CA THR A 78 7.28 37.30 -8.80
C THR A 78 6.70 35.91 -9.10
N THR A 79 6.44 35.61 -10.36
CA THR A 79 5.81 34.36 -10.82
C THR A 79 6.79 33.19 -10.89
N SER A 80 8.06 33.45 -11.23
CA SER A 80 9.13 32.44 -11.25
C SER A 80 9.52 32.00 -9.83
N PHE A 81 9.56 32.93 -8.88
CA PHE A 81 9.90 32.61 -7.49
C PHE A 81 8.77 31.84 -6.78
N LEU A 82 7.52 32.26 -7.01
CA LEU A 82 6.35 31.58 -6.43
C LEU A 82 6.18 30.16 -6.99
N SER A 83 6.37 29.98 -8.31
CA SER A 83 6.30 28.65 -8.93
C SER A 83 7.44 27.74 -8.47
N MET A 84 8.67 28.23 -8.36
CA MET A 84 9.80 27.45 -7.82
C MET A 84 9.54 27.03 -6.36
N PHE A 85 9.03 27.94 -5.53
CA PHE A 85 8.70 27.66 -4.13
C PHE A 85 7.60 26.58 -4.01
N ILE A 86 6.57 26.67 -4.85
CA ILE A 86 5.48 25.68 -4.91
C ILE A 86 6.01 24.31 -5.36
N VAL A 87 6.83 24.26 -6.42
CA VAL A 87 7.37 23.01 -6.98
C VAL A 87 8.27 22.29 -5.97
N ILE A 88 9.05 23.02 -5.18
CA ILE A 88 9.97 22.43 -4.19
C ILE A 88 9.24 22.06 -2.89
N MET A 89 8.31 22.90 -2.42
CA MET A 89 7.64 22.69 -1.14
C MET A 89 6.52 21.65 -1.21
N MET A 90 5.83 21.51 -2.35
CA MET A 90 4.69 20.59 -2.45
C MET A 90 5.08 19.10 -2.30
N PRO A 91 6.16 18.59 -2.92
CA PRO A 91 6.64 17.23 -2.68
C PRO A 91 7.09 17.02 -1.23
N PHE A 92 7.74 18.03 -0.63
CA PHE A 92 8.18 17.99 0.76
C PHE A 92 7.00 17.92 1.74
N PHE A 93 5.94 18.68 1.49
CA PHE A 93 4.71 18.68 2.30
C PHE A 93 3.86 17.43 2.08
N LEU A 94 3.76 16.89 0.86
CA LEU A 94 3.10 15.61 0.60
C LEU A 94 3.84 14.46 1.30
N TYR A 95 5.17 14.47 1.23
CA TYR A 95 6.02 13.52 1.96
C TYR A 95 5.81 13.64 3.47
N PHE A 96 5.78 14.87 4.01
CA PHE A 96 5.55 15.11 5.44
C PHE A 96 4.14 14.71 5.90
N SER A 97 3.13 14.92 5.06
CA SER A 97 1.74 14.52 5.32
C SER A 97 1.62 13.00 5.41
N VAL A 98 2.20 12.28 4.44
CA VAL A 98 2.25 10.82 4.47
C VAL A 98 3.02 10.31 5.69
N PHE A 99 4.15 10.95 6.03
CA PHE A 99 4.94 10.61 7.21
C PHE A 99 4.17 10.85 8.52
N TYR A 100 3.44 11.95 8.62
CA TYR A 100 2.58 12.29 9.77
C TYR A 100 1.47 11.25 9.95
N PHE A 101 0.79 10.86 8.86
CA PHE A 101 -0.22 9.81 8.88
C PHE A 101 0.36 8.40 9.09
N TYR A 102 1.64 8.18 8.77
CA TYR A 102 2.33 6.90 8.98
C TYR A 102 2.77 6.71 10.44
N LYS A 103 3.16 7.80 11.13
CA LYS A 103 3.66 7.77 12.51
C LYS A 103 2.54 7.66 13.55
N ASP A 104 1.31 8.04 13.21
CA ASP A 104 0.18 8.01 14.15
C ASP A 104 -0.41 6.60 14.29
N LYS A 105 0.23 5.80 15.15
CA LYS A 105 -0.24 4.49 15.65
C LYS A 105 -1.10 4.63 16.92
N SER A 106 -1.38 5.85 17.37
CA SER A 106 -2.03 6.12 18.66
C SER A 106 -3.55 6.20 18.50
N ASN A 107 -4.26 5.41 19.31
CA ASN A 107 -5.71 5.23 19.30
C ASN A 107 -6.50 6.42 19.87
N ASN A 108 -5.96 7.65 19.85
CA ASN A 108 -6.59 8.81 20.47
C ASN A 108 -7.43 9.65 19.48
N PRO A 109 -8.58 10.20 19.94
CA PRO A 109 -9.50 10.98 19.11
C PRO A 109 -8.97 12.41 18.90
N GLY A 110 -7.89 12.55 18.13
CA GLY A 110 -7.39 13.84 17.64
C GLY A 110 -8.10 14.31 16.36
N VAL A 111 -9.38 13.99 16.18
CA VAL A 111 -10.12 14.16 14.91
C VAL A 111 -10.18 15.65 14.48
N LYS A 112 -10.29 16.59 15.43
CA LYS A 112 -10.37 18.03 15.13
C LYS A 112 -9.07 18.59 14.51
N HIS A 113 -7.90 18.21 15.03
CA HIS A 113 -6.62 18.67 14.48
C HIS A 113 -6.32 18.03 13.11
N LYS A 114 -6.78 16.80 12.89
CA LYS A 114 -6.72 16.12 11.59
C LYS A 114 -7.58 16.83 10.53
N ILE A 115 -8.78 17.29 10.89
CA ILE A 115 -9.66 18.02 9.98
C ILE A 115 -9.09 19.41 9.64
N ILE A 116 -8.59 20.16 10.63
CA ILE A 116 -7.97 21.48 10.38
C ILE A 116 -6.73 21.34 9.49
N PHE A 117 -5.89 20.32 9.72
CA PHE A 117 -4.75 20.03 8.86
C PHE A 117 -5.18 19.67 7.43
N CYS A 118 -6.21 18.83 7.26
CA CYS A 118 -6.74 18.51 5.94
C CYS A 118 -7.35 19.72 5.22
N ILE A 119 -8.07 20.60 5.93
CA ILE A 119 -8.63 21.83 5.37
C ILE A 119 -7.51 22.79 4.95
N PHE A 120 -6.47 22.94 5.78
CA PHE A 120 -5.31 23.76 5.46
C PHE A 120 -4.53 23.22 4.26
N LEU A 121 -4.32 21.90 4.21
CA LEU A 121 -3.71 21.22 3.07
C LEU A 121 -4.53 21.40 1.79
N PHE A 122 -5.86 21.29 1.89
CA PHE A 122 -6.78 21.53 0.77
C PHE A 122 -6.69 22.97 0.27
N PHE A 123 -6.58 23.94 1.18
CA PHE A 123 -6.41 25.36 0.83
C PHE A 123 -5.06 25.63 0.14
N ILE A 124 -3.97 25.02 0.61
CA ILE A 124 -2.65 25.10 -0.04
C ILE A 124 -2.69 24.43 -1.41
N VAL A 125 -3.31 23.26 -1.54
CA VAL A 125 -3.46 22.57 -2.82
C VAL A 125 -4.28 23.41 -3.79
N LEU A 126 -5.36 24.05 -3.34
CA LEU A 126 -6.13 25.01 -4.14
C LEU A 126 -5.27 26.18 -4.59
N ILE A 127 -4.48 26.80 -3.71
CA ILE A 127 -3.57 27.91 -4.05
C ILE A 127 -2.51 27.44 -5.06
N VAL A 128 -1.94 26.25 -4.89
CA VAL A 128 -0.97 25.66 -5.82
C VAL A 128 -1.61 25.40 -7.18
N ILE A 129 -2.83 24.87 -7.20
CA ILE A 129 -3.58 24.68 -8.45
C ILE A 129 -3.85 26.03 -9.13
N PHE A 130 -4.16 27.06 -8.34
CA PHE A 130 -4.50 28.37 -8.86
C PHE A 130 -3.28 29.19 -9.31
N CYS A 131 -2.07 28.86 -8.82
CA CYS A 131 -0.80 29.52 -9.13
C CYS A 131 0.12 28.72 -10.07
N ALA A 132 -0.25 27.49 -10.45
CA ALA A 132 0.56 26.62 -11.28
C ALA A 132 0.39 26.88 -12.78
N SER A 133 1.48 26.72 -13.54
CA SER A 133 1.44 26.74 -15.01
C SER A 133 0.89 25.42 -15.56
N SER A 134 0.43 25.43 -16.82
CA SER A 134 -0.01 24.22 -17.53
C SER A 134 1.06 23.13 -17.54
N LEU A 135 2.33 23.52 -17.69
CA LEU A 135 3.49 22.60 -17.64
C LEU A 135 3.63 21.89 -16.29
N PHE A 136 3.39 22.58 -15.18
CA PHE A 136 3.41 21.95 -13.86
C PHE A 136 2.38 20.83 -13.74
N PHE A 137 1.15 21.07 -14.20
CA PHE A 137 0.12 20.04 -14.15
C PHE A 137 0.42 18.86 -15.07
N MET A 138 0.98 19.11 -16.25
CA MET A 138 1.44 18.04 -17.15
C MET A 138 2.54 17.19 -16.48
N ALA A 139 3.50 17.82 -15.80
CA ALA A 139 4.53 17.13 -15.02
C ALA A 139 3.92 16.33 -13.86
N MET A 140 2.93 16.89 -13.14
CA MET A 140 2.24 16.17 -12.06
C MET A 140 1.39 15.00 -12.56
N CYS A 141 0.77 15.11 -13.74
CA CYS A 141 0.08 14.00 -14.39
C CYS A 141 1.05 12.85 -14.71
N THR A 142 2.18 13.16 -15.36
CA THR A 142 3.18 12.14 -15.71
C THR A 142 3.81 11.51 -14.47
N ALA A 143 4.16 12.31 -13.46
CA ALA A 143 4.65 11.82 -12.18
C ALA A 143 3.60 10.97 -11.44
N GLY A 144 2.34 11.40 -11.44
CA GLY A 144 1.22 10.69 -10.81
C GLY A 144 0.99 9.30 -11.41
N VAL A 145 0.95 9.20 -12.74
CA VAL A 145 0.83 7.90 -13.44
C VAL A 145 2.05 7.03 -13.16
N THR A 146 3.26 7.59 -13.24
CA THR A 146 4.50 6.84 -13.02
C THR A 146 4.55 6.27 -11.60
N LEU A 147 4.27 7.10 -10.60
CA LEU A 147 4.22 6.67 -9.20
C LEU A 147 3.10 5.67 -8.95
N PHE A 148 1.92 5.86 -9.54
CA PHE A 148 0.83 4.89 -9.46
C PHE A 148 1.26 3.52 -9.97
N VAL A 149 1.83 3.47 -11.18
CA VAL A 149 2.32 2.23 -11.79
C VAL A 149 3.43 1.60 -10.95
N LEU A 150 4.38 2.39 -10.45
CA LEU A 150 5.47 1.88 -9.61
C LEU A 150 4.97 1.31 -8.29
N TYR A 151 4.10 2.02 -7.56
CA TYR A 151 3.61 1.57 -6.25
C TYR A 151 2.61 0.42 -6.37
N TYR A 152 1.66 0.51 -7.31
CA TYR A 152 0.71 -0.57 -7.58
C TYR A 152 1.42 -1.80 -8.12
N GLY A 153 2.31 -1.61 -9.09
CA GLY A 153 3.15 -2.64 -9.69
C GLY A 153 4.05 -3.30 -8.65
N SER A 154 4.73 -2.53 -7.79
CA SER A 154 5.56 -3.07 -6.70
C SER A 154 4.74 -3.91 -5.71
N ASN A 155 3.52 -3.46 -5.34
CA ASN A 155 2.65 -4.24 -4.46
C ASN A 155 2.27 -5.59 -5.06
N ARG A 156 2.08 -5.63 -6.39
CA ARG A 156 1.73 -6.83 -7.14
C ARG A 156 2.95 -7.72 -7.40
N TYR A 157 4.05 -7.15 -7.88
CA TYR A 157 5.30 -7.85 -8.20
C TYR A 157 5.91 -8.52 -6.97
N PHE A 158 5.96 -7.82 -5.84
CA PHE A 158 6.46 -8.38 -4.58
C PHE A 158 5.38 -9.15 -3.79
N GLY A 159 4.15 -9.24 -4.30
CA GLY A 159 3.10 -10.04 -3.70
C GLY A 159 2.74 -9.65 -2.26
N TYR A 160 2.91 -8.39 -1.84
CA TYR A 160 2.75 -8.00 -0.44
C TYR A 160 1.34 -8.29 0.10
N THR A 161 0.33 -8.06 -0.73
CA THR A 161 -1.08 -8.36 -0.40
C THR A 161 -1.30 -9.86 -0.21
N ARG A 162 -0.86 -10.66 -1.19
CA ARG A 162 -1.03 -12.13 -1.19
C ARG A 162 -0.28 -12.75 -0.02
N SER A 163 0.98 -12.38 0.16
CA SER A 163 1.82 -12.86 1.25
C SER A 163 1.26 -12.48 2.63
N TRP A 164 0.70 -11.27 2.79
CA TRP A 164 0.02 -10.89 4.03
C TRP A 164 -1.22 -11.77 4.30
N VAL A 165 -2.12 -11.90 3.31
CA VAL A 165 -3.35 -12.68 3.46
C VAL A 165 -3.05 -14.16 3.74
N ARG A 166 -2.07 -14.75 3.04
CA ARG A 166 -1.64 -16.13 3.23
C ARG A 166 -1.11 -16.35 4.64
N ASN A 167 -0.16 -15.53 5.08
CA ASN A 167 0.42 -15.67 6.42
C ASN A 167 -0.63 -15.51 7.53
N ARG A 168 -1.55 -14.55 7.37
CA ARG A 168 -2.66 -14.37 8.29
C ARG A 168 -3.56 -15.60 8.35
N ALA A 169 -3.88 -16.20 7.20
CA ALA A 169 -4.68 -17.42 7.14
C ALA A 169 -3.98 -18.59 7.81
N VAL A 170 -2.68 -18.77 7.59
CA VAL A 170 -1.89 -19.83 8.25
C VAL A 170 -1.86 -19.62 9.76
N ARG A 171 -1.66 -18.38 10.25
CA ARG A 171 -1.71 -18.08 11.68
C ARG A 171 -3.06 -18.47 12.30
N PHE A 172 -4.17 -18.08 11.68
CA PHE A 172 -5.51 -18.47 12.13
C PHE A 172 -5.70 -20.00 12.13
N HIS A 173 -5.17 -20.71 11.13
CA HIS A 173 -5.23 -22.16 11.10
C HIS A 173 -4.41 -22.80 12.24
N LEU A 174 -3.22 -22.26 12.56
CA LEU A 174 -2.40 -22.72 13.68
C LEU A 174 -3.12 -22.51 15.02
N GLU A 175 -3.68 -21.32 15.25
CA GLU A 175 -4.46 -20.99 16.45
C GLU A 175 -5.66 -21.94 16.61
N LYS A 176 -6.40 -22.17 15.52
CA LYS A 176 -7.52 -23.11 15.51
C LYS A 176 -7.08 -24.54 15.85
N MET A 177 -6.01 -25.04 15.24
CA MET A 177 -5.51 -26.39 15.50
C MET A 177 -5.04 -26.57 16.94
N MET A 178 -4.39 -25.55 17.52
CA MET A 178 -3.97 -25.58 18.92
C MET A 178 -5.18 -25.60 19.86
N SER A 179 -6.19 -24.77 19.59
CA SER A 179 -7.43 -24.77 20.38
C SER A 179 -8.20 -26.09 20.25
N GLU A 180 -8.30 -26.67 19.04
CA GLU A 180 -8.89 -28.00 18.85
C GLU A 180 -8.13 -29.08 19.64
N TYR A 181 -6.80 -29.04 19.65
CA TYR A 181 -5.98 -29.97 20.40
C TYR A 181 -6.20 -29.84 21.91
N GLU A 182 -6.13 -28.62 22.46
CA GLU A 182 -6.37 -28.34 23.89
C GLU A 182 -7.75 -28.83 24.34
N LEU A 183 -8.77 -28.62 23.51
CA LEU A 183 -10.13 -29.13 23.77
C LEU A 183 -10.20 -30.66 23.72
N ASN A 184 -9.49 -31.27 22.79
CA ASN A 184 -9.52 -32.72 22.58
C ASN A 184 -8.73 -33.50 23.63
N ILE A 185 -7.75 -32.92 24.32
CA ILE A 185 -6.95 -33.64 25.32
C ILE A 185 -7.54 -33.56 26.74
N LEU A 186 -8.48 -32.64 26.98
CA LEU A 186 -9.16 -32.50 28.27
C LEU A 186 -9.81 -33.83 28.69
N ASP A 187 -9.51 -34.25 29.93
CA ASP A 187 -10.03 -35.47 30.58
C ASP A 187 -9.80 -36.80 29.81
N LYS A 188 -8.86 -36.82 28.85
CA LYS A 188 -8.52 -38.05 28.12
C LYS A 188 -7.39 -38.84 28.79
N ALA A 189 -7.47 -40.16 28.65
CA ALA A 189 -6.40 -41.07 29.08
C ALA A 189 -5.11 -40.84 28.28
N PRO A 190 -3.91 -41.10 28.85
CA PRO A 190 -2.62 -40.80 28.20
C PRO A 190 -2.46 -41.38 26.79
N PHE A 191 -2.93 -42.61 26.55
CA PHE A 191 -2.84 -43.23 25.22
C PHE A 191 -3.72 -42.53 24.16
N MET A 192 -4.83 -41.91 24.57
CA MET A 192 -5.66 -41.11 23.67
C MET A 192 -5.03 -39.76 23.36
N VAL A 193 -4.28 -39.18 24.31
CA VAL A 193 -3.50 -37.96 24.11
C VAL A 193 -2.42 -38.19 23.05
N GLU A 194 -1.71 -39.32 23.09
CA GLU A 194 -0.72 -39.67 22.06
C GLU A 194 -1.33 -39.78 20.65
N ILE A 195 -2.55 -40.30 20.53
CA ILE A 195 -3.28 -40.35 19.25
C ILE A 195 -3.61 -38.94 18.74
N GLU A 196 -4.10 -38.07 19.62
CA GLU A 196 -4.39 -36.66 19.28
C GLU A 196 -3.11 -35.89 18.90
N GLU A 197 -1.99 -36.15 19.56
CA GLU A 197 -0.68 -35.56 19.23
C GLU A 197 -0.20 -35.98 17.84
N GLN A 198 -0.36 -37.27 17.49
CA GLN A 198 -0.05 -37.74 16.13
C GLN A 198 -0.95 -37.08 15.08
N ALA A 199 -2.24 -36.92 15.38
CA ALA A 199 -3.18 -36.21 14.52
C ALA A 199 -2.80 -34.73 14.35
N LEU A 200 -2.44 -34.05 15.44
CA LEU A 200 -1.95 -32.67 15.43
C LEU A 200 -0.68 -32.54 14.57
N LYS A 201 0.29 -33.44 14.77
CA LYS A 201 1.53 -33.48 13.98
C LYS A 201 1.25 -33.59 12.49
N LYS A 202 0.34 -34.49 12.09
CA LYS A 202 -0.07 -34.67 10.69
C LYS A 202 -0.74 -33.40 10.13
N LYS A 203 -1.68 -32.80 10.87
CA LYS A 203 -2.35 -31.55 10.48
C LYS A 203 -1.34 -30.40 10.32
N PHE A 204 -0.38 -30.27 11.24
CA PHE A 204 0.65 -29.23 11.20
C PHE A 204 1.53 -29.34 9.95
N TYR A 205 2.10 -30.51 9.67
CA TYR A 205 2.96 -30.68 8.49
C TYR A 205 2.18 -30.52 7.18
N ALA A 206 0.93 -30.99 7.11
CA ALA A 206 0.07 -30.75 5.96
C ALA A 206 -0.20 -29.25 5.72
N LEU A 207 -0.37 -28.46 6.79
CA LEU A 207 -0.50 -27.00 6.69
C LEU A 207 0.79 -26.34 6.19
N VAL A 208 1.95 -26.79 6.68
CA VAL A 208 3.26 -26.29 6.25
C VAL A 208 3.49 -26.58 4.76
N GLU A 209 3.25 -27.80 4.32
CA GLU A 209 3.39 -28.22 2.92
C GLU A 209 2.46 -27.40 2.01
N LYS A 210 1.17 -27.28 2.37
CA LYS A 210 0.21 -26.45 1.64
C LYS A 210 0.64 -24.99 1.56
N ASN A 211 1.21 -24.43 2.64
CA ASN A 211 1.72 -23.05 2.64
C ASN A 211 2.91 -22.89 1.69
N ILE A 212 3.83 -23.86 1.65
CA ILE A 212 4.98 -23.86 0.72
C ILE A 212 4.49 -23.91 -0.73
N GLU A 213 3.55 -24.80 -1.05
CA GLU A 213 2.98 -24.88 -2.41
C GLU A 213 2.28 -23.59 -2.82
N GLN A 214 1.47 -23.01 -1.93
CA GLN A 214 0.81 -21.73 -2.21
C GLN A 214 1.82 -20.63 -2.42
N GLN A 215 2.89 -20.59 -1.62
CA GLN A 215 3.95 -19.61 -1.80
C GLN A 215 4.65 -19.74 -3.15
N GLN A 216 4.95 -20.95 -3.60
CA GLN A 216 5.53 -21.18 -4.92
C GLN A 216 4.58 -20.73 -6.05
N LYS A 217 3.30 -21.10 -5.96
CA LYS A 217 2.26 -20.68 -6.92
C LYS A 217 2.12 -19.16 -6.97
N ASP A 218 2.15 -18.50 -5.82
CA ASP A 218 2.07 -17.04 -5.72
C ASP A 218 3.29 -16.37 -6.38
N ILE A 219 4.51 -16.83 -6.10
CA ILE A 219 5.74 -16.28 -6.69
C ILE A 219 5.72 -16.38 -8.21
N VAL A 220 5.41 -17.58 -8.72
CA VAL A 220 5.34 -17.84 -10.17
C VAL A 220 4.23 -17.00 -10.82
N GLY A 221 3.05 -16.99 -10.20
CA GLY A 221 1.90 -16.22 -10.68
C GLY A 221 2.12 -14.70 -10.67
N ASP A 222 2.81 -14.17 -9.65
CA ASP A 222 3.14 -12.74 -9.57
C ASP A 222 4.09 -12.34 -10.70
N HIS A 223 5.11 -13.16 -11.00
CA HIS A 223 6.03 -12.92 -12.12
C HIS A 223 5.33 -12.96 -13.48
N PHE A 224 4.51 -13.97 -13.77
CA PHE A 224 3.76 -14.03 -15.03
C PHE A 224 2.76 -12.87 -15.16
N SER A 225 2.03 -12.55 -14.08
CA SER A 225 1.00 -11.51 -14.15
C SER A 225 1.55 -10.11 -14.41
N VAL A 226 2.79 -9.83 -13.96
CA VAL A 226 3.45 -8.56 -14.24
C VAL A 226 3.98 -8.55 -15.67
N GLY A 227 4.59 -9.64 -16.14
CA GLY A 227 5.03 -9.78 -17.53
C GLY A 227 3.87 -9.62 -18.54
N ASP A 228 2.74 -10.28 -18.29
CA ASP A 228 1.54 -10.17 -19.13
C ASP A 228 0.93 -8.77 -19.10
N ALA A 229 0.94 -8.11 -17.94
CA ALA A 229 0.49 -6.73 -17.83
C ALA A 229 1.38 -5.77 -18.64
N THR A 230 2.71 -5.94 -18.59
CA THR A 230 3.65 -5.13 -19.39
C THR A 230 3.47 -5.39 -20.89
N LEU A 231 3.36 -6.65 -21.30
CA LEU A 231 3.18 -7.03 -22.71
C LEU A 231 1.82 -6.58 -23.26
N SER A 232 0.75 -6.63 -22.46
CA SER A 232 -0.58 -6.14 -22.88
C SER A 232 -0.61 -4.62 -23.03
N TRP A 233 0.08 -3.87 -22.16
CA TRP A 233 0.27 -2.43 -22.33
C TRP A 233 1.04 -2.08 -23.61
N ILE A 234 2.14 -2.78 -23.90
CA ILE A 234 2.91 -2.59 -25.15
C ILE A 234 2.05 -2.90 -26.37
N LYS A 235 1.25 -3.97 -26.32
CA LYS A 235 0.29 -4.31 -27.40
C LYS A 235 -0.81 -3.27 -27.56
N GLY A 236 -1.28 -2.67 -26.45
CA GLY A 236 -2.29 -1.61 -26.45
C GLY A 236 -1.77 -0.30 -27.05
N LEU A 237 -0.52 0.08 -26.76
CA LEU A 237 0.12 1.27 -27.31
C LEU A 237 0.48 1.16 -28.81
N LYS A 238 0.57 -0.06 -29.33
CA LYS A 238 0.81 -0.32 -30.75
C LYS A 238 -0.48 -0.22 -31.59
N LYS A 239 -1.66 -0.24 -30.97
CA LYS A 239 -2.96 -0.05 -31.63
C LYS A 239 -3.34 1.42 -31.62
#